data_AF-A0A7J8NP55-F1
#
_entry.id   AF-A0A7J8NP55-F1
#
_cell.length_a   1.000
_cell.length_b   1.000
_cell.length_c   1.000
_cell.angle_alpha   90.00
_cell.angle_beta   90.00
_cell.angle_gamma   90.00
#
_symmetry.space_group_name_H-M   'P 1'
#
loop_
_entity.id
_entity.type
_entity.pdbx_description
1 polymer ?
#
loop_
_entity_poly.entity_id
_entity_poly.type
_entity_poly.pdbx_seq_one_letter_code
_entity_poly.pdbx_strand_id
1 'polypeptide(L)'
;MSSFWNVMTIGPTIPSMYLDKRLDDDKDYGMNIFNPETDACRSWLNGKPNGSVVYVSFGSLASPEANEMQELALALKGSDCNFLWVITNAKLVEDVWGIGITGQRNQNDLATKETIERCLNELVNGEKGKEIKMNTIKWKNLAKKAVEEGGISDKNIDEFI
;
A
#
# COMPACT_ATOMS: atom_id res chain seq x y z
N MET A 1 26.44 -32.84 -4.76
CA MET A 1 25.38 -32.66 -3.75
C MET A 1 25.21 -31.17 -3.56
N SER A 2 24.11 -30.56 -4.00
CA SER A 2 23.84 -29.17 -3.65
C SER A 2 23.35 -29.14 -2.20
N SER A 3 24.10 -28.51 -1.31
CA SER A 3 23.55 -28.12 -0.01
C SER A 3 22.44 -27.11 -0.28
N PHE A 4 21.19 -27.45 0.05
CA PHE A 4 20.14 -26.46 0.10
C PHE A 4 20.49 -25.47 1.21
N TRP A 5 20.43 -24.18 0.91
CA TRP A 5 20.57 -23.13 1.90
C TRP A 5 19.39 -23.21 2.88
N ASN A 6 19.65 -23.14 4.18
CA ASN A 6 18.58 -23.00 5.16
C ASN A 6 17.92 -21.63 4.94
N VAL A 7 16.67 -21.63 4.50
CA VAL A 7 15.87 -20.42 4.30
C VAL A 7 14.89 -20.30 5.46
N MET A 8 14.92 -19.17 6.16
CA MET A 8 14.01 -18.86 7.26
C MET A 8 13.16 -17.63 6.93
N THR A 9 11.88 -17.66 7.32
CA THR A 9 10.96 -16.55 7.08
C THR A 9 10.92 -15.62 8.29
N ILE A 10 11.48 -14.42 8.14
CA ILE A 10 11.57 -13.40 9.21
C ILE A 10 10.59 -12.22 9.03
N GLY A 11 9.69 -12.29 8.05
CA GLY A 11 8.75 -11.20 7.75
C GLY A 11 7.34 -11.41 8.33
N PRO A 12 6.47 -10.38 8.23
CA PRO A 12 6.75 -9.05 7.69
C PRO A 12 7.54 -8.15 8.65
N THR A 13 8.52 -7.40 8.12
CA THR A 13 9.35 -6.44 8.86
C THR A 13 8.66 -5.07 8.93
N ILE A 14 7.51 -5.02 9.59
CA ILE A 14 6.74 -3.79 9.81
C ILE A 14 6.92 -3.39 11.28
N PRO A 15 7.02 -2.09 11.61
CA PRO A 15 7.14 -1.63 12.99
C PRO A 15 6.07 -2.26 13.89
N SER A 16 6.50 -2.74 15.06
CA SER A 16 5.71 -3.50 16.03
C SER A 16 4.39 -2.81 16.36
N MET A 17 4.36 -1.47 16.46
CA MET A 17 3.13 -0.70 16.72
C MET A 17 1.98 -1.01 15.74
N TYR A 18 2.28 -1.41 14.50
CA TYR A 18 1.27 -1.69 13.49
C TYR A 18 0.86 -3.17 13.40
N LEU A 19 1.56 -4.07 14.10
CA LEU A 19 1.29 -5.51 14.10
C LEU A 19 0.85 -6.03 15.48
N ASP A 20 1.80 -6.21 16.39
CA ASP A 20 1.60 -6.83 17.70
C ASP A 20 1.57 -5.82 18.86
N LYS A 21 2.10 -4.61 18.65
CA LYS A 21 2.21 -3.52 19.62
C LYS A 21 3.08 -3.86 20.84
N ARG A 22 4.07 -4.74 20.64
CA ARG A 22 5.04 -5.12 21.68
C ARG A 22 5.98 -3.97 22.05
N LEU A 23 6.32 -3.12 21.09
CA LEU A 23 7.20 -1.96 21.29
C LEU A 23 6.42 -0.66 21.04
N ASP A 24 6.18 0.11 22.10
CA ASP A 24 5.36 1.33 22.05
C ASP A 24 5.96 2.47 21.20
N ASP A 25 7.29 2.47 21.06
CA ASP A 25 8.04 3.48 20.32
C ASP A 25 8.39 3.05 18.89
N ASP A 26 8.15 1.79 18.53
CA ASP A 26 8.46 1.26 17.21
C ASP A 26 7.34 1.59 16.21
N LYS A 27 7.40 2.84 15.72
CA LYS A 27 6.42 3.45 14.80
C LYS A 27 7.02 3.83 13.46
N ASP A 28 8.35 3.79 13.34
CA ASP A 28 9.09 4.31 12.20
C ASP A 28 9.62 3.17 11.34
N TYR A 29 9.44 3.31 10.03
CA TYR A 29 10.00 2.38 9.04
C TYR A 29 11.51 2.63 8.81
N GLY A 30 12.10 3.65 9.44
CA GLY A 30 13.54 3.90 9.47
C GLY A 30 14.11 4.49 8.17
N MET A 31 13.30 4.65 7.13
CA MET A 31 13.69 5.31 5.87
C MET A 31 12.58 6.24 5.36
N ASN A 32 12.55 7.47 5.87
CA ASN A 32 11.72 8.53 5.30
C ASN A 32 12.63 9.47 4.49
N ILE A 33 12.40 9.57 3.17
CA ILE A 33 13.15 10.50 2.29
C ILE A 33 12.75 11.96 2.58
N PHE A 34 11.54 12.17 3.10
CA PHE A 34 10.98 13.48 3.43
C PHE A 34 10.29 13.41 4.79
N ASN A 35 10.24 14.54 5.51
CA ASN A 35 9.37 14.66 6.68
C ASN A 35 7.91 14.77 6.20
N PRO A 36 7.05 13.76 6.44
CA PRO A 36 5.69 13.80 5.95
C PRO A 36 4.85 14.75 6.81
N GLU A 37 4.17 15.70 6.18
CA GLU A 37 3.17 16.50 6.88
C GLU A 37 1.87 15.68 7.01
N THR A 38 1.71 14.97 8.13
CA THR A 38 0.61 13.99 8.28
C THR A 38 -0.64 14.53 8.95
N ASP A 39 -0.58 15.69 9.60
CA ASP A 39 -1.66 16.16 10.48
C ASP A 39 -2.94 16.50 9.72
N ALA A 40 -2.81 17.21 8.59
CA ALA A 40 -3.95 17.53 7.73
C ALA A 40 -4.61 16.27 7.17
N CYS A 41 -3.80 15.32 6.66
CA CYS A 41 -4.30 14.07 6.10
C CYS A 41 -4.97 13.18 7.17
N ARG A 42 -4.33 13.03 8.34
CA ARG A 42 -4.89 12.25 9.45
C ARG A 42 -6.18 12.88 9.96
N SER A 43 -6.23 14.19 10.11
CA SER A 43 -7.44 14.89 10.55
C SER A 43 -8.60 14.70 9.56
N TRP A 44 -8.32 14.78 8.25
CA TRP A 44 -9.34 14.53 7.24
C TRP A 44 -9.86 13.08 7.24
N LEU A 45 -8.97 12.10 7.42
CA LEU A 45 -9.30 10.67 7.52
C LEU A 45 -10.14 10.36 8.76
N ASN A 46 -9.77 10.90 9.92
CA ASN A 46 -10.49 10.71 11.18
C ASN A 46 -11.94 11.23 11.12
N GLY A 47 -12.22 12.18 10.24
CA GLY A 47 -13.57 12.67 9.97
C GLY A 47 -14.43 11.79 9.06
N LYS A 48 -13.97 10.60 8.65
CA LYS A 48 -14.71 9.70 7.76
C LYS A 48 -15.11 8.40 8.47
N PRO A 49 -16.21 7.73 8.06
CA PRO A 49 -16.56 6.43 8.59
C PRO A 49 -15.46 5.38 8.38
N ASN A 50 -15.34 4.43 9.31
CA ASN A 50 -14.33 3.37 9.22
C ASN A 50 -14.48 2.54 7.95
N GLY A 51 -13.38 2.43 7.19
CA GLY A 51 -13.35 1.66 5.94
C GLY A 51 -14.15 2.27 4.79
N SER A 52 -14.45 3.58 4.83
CA SER A 52 -15.18 4.30 3.78
C SER A 52 -14.30 5.09 2.80
N VAL A 53 -12.98 5.09 3.02
CA VAL A 53 -12.02 5.84 2.20
C VAL A 53 -11.24 4.87 1.33
N VAL A 54 -11.21 5.14 0.02
CA VAL A 54 -10.34 4.44 -0.94
C VAL A 54 -8.96 5.10 -0.94
N TYR A 55 -7.92 4.34 -0.63
CA TYR A 55 -6.54 4.80 -0.79
C TYR A 55 -6.04 4.47 -2.19
N VAL A 56 -5.55 5.48 -2.92
CA VAL A 56 -5.04 5.35 -4.29
C VAL A 56 -3.59 5.79 -4.30
N SER A 57 -2.69 4.90 -4.70
CA SER A 57 -1.25 5.18 -4.83
C SER A 57 -0.61 4.23 -5.83
N PHE A 58 0.34 4.75 -6.61
CA PHE A 58 1.15 3.97 -7.56
C PHE A 58 2.55 3.64 -7.02
N GLY A 59 2.84 4.01 -5.77
CA GLY A 59 4.18 3.91 -5.20
C GLY A 59 5.16 4.91 -5.81
N SER A 60 6.46 4.62 -5.68
CA SER A 60 7.55 5.45 -6.20
C SER A 60 8.06 5.03 -7.58
N LEU A 61 7.88 3.76 -7.96
CA LEU A 61 8.48 3.17 -9.16
C LEU A 61 7.58 3.18 -10.40
N ALA A 62 6.28 3.45 -10.23
CA ALA A 62 5.33 3.51 -11.32
C ALA A 62 4.59 4.85 -11.27
N SER A 63 4.45 5.49 -12.44
CA SER A 63 3.53 6.61 -12.64
C SER A 63 2.65 6.30 -13.84
N PRO A 64 1.33 6.53 -13.74
CA PRO A 64 0.47 6.51 -14.91
C PRO A 64 0.84 7.67 -15.86
N GLU A 65 0.52 7.50 -17.13
CA GLU A 65 0.63 8.58 -18.12
C GLU A 65 -0.44 9.66 -17.90
N ALA A 66 -0.29 10.82 -18.57
CA ALA A 66 -1.22 11.93 -18.42
C ALA A 66 -2.67 11.54 -18.74
N ASN A 67 -2.88 10.72 -19.77
CA ASN A 67 -4.21 10.24 -20.15
C ASN A 67 -4.79 9.30 -19.08
N GLU A 68 -4.00 8.37 -18.54
CA GLU A 68 -4.43 7.47 -17.47
C GLU A 68 -4.76 8.24 -16.18
N MET A 69 -3.94 9.24 -15.84
CA MET A 69 -4.20 10.14 -14.71
C MET A 69 -5.50 10.92 -14.90
N GLN A 70 -5.79 11.37 -16.13
CA GLN A 70 -7.04 12.05 -16.45
C GLN A 70 -8.24 11.10 -16.29
N GLU A 71 -8.18 9.89 -16.83
CA GLU A 71 -9.24 8.88 -16.69
C GLU A 71 -9.50 8.52 -15.22
N LEU A 72 -8.43 8.31 -14.45
CA LEU A 72 -8.53 8.07 -13.00
C LEU A 72 -9.12 9.25 -12.25
N ALA A 73 -8.71 10.49 -12.56
CA ALA A 73 -9.26 11.68 -11.93
C ALA A 73 -10.75 11.85 -12.24
N LEU A 74 -11.17 11.60 -13.48
CA LEU A 74 -12.57 11.64 -13.89
C LEU A 74 -13.39 10.54 -13.20
N ALA A 75 -12.83 9.33 -13.05
CA ALA A 75 -13.47 8.22 -12.35
C ALA A 75 -13.63 8.51 -10.85
N LEU A 76 -12.58 9.00 -10.18
CA LEU A 76 -12.64 9.35 -8.76
C LEU A 76 -13.63 10.50 -8.52
N LYS A 77 -13.64 11.52 -9.39
CA LYS A 77 -14.59 12.64 -9.31
C LYS A 77 -16.03 12.19 -9.57
N GLY A 78 -16.23 11.23 -10.49
CA GLY A 78 -17.53 10.65 -10.80
C GLY A 78 -18.02 9.62 -9.78
N SER A 79 -17.11 9.12 -8.94
CA SER A 79 -17.45 8.16 -7.89
C SER A 79 -18.03 8.84 -6.65
N ASP A 80 -19.00 8.20 -6.02
CA ASP A 80 -19.58 8.64 -4.75
C ASP A 80 -18.72 8.23 -3.53
N CYS A 81 -17.44 7.90 -3.72
CA CYS A 81 -16.57 7.43 -2.63
C CYS A 81 -15.69 8.55 -2.08
N ASN A 82 -15.38 8.49 -0.78
CA ASN A 82 -14.28 9.27 -0.25
C ASN A 82 -12.98 8.62 -0.73
N PHE A 83 -12.03 9.40 -1.23
CA PHE A 83 -10.73 8.88 -1.65
C PHE A 83 -9.57 9.73 -1.13
N LEU A 84 -8.45 9.07 -0.88
CA LEU A 84 -7.16 9.66 -0.59
C LEU A 84 -6.19 9.23 -1.70
N TRP A 85 -5.86 10.16 -2.60
CA TRP A 85 -5.00 9.88 -3.74
C TRP A 85 -3.61 10.50 -3.55
N VAL A 86 -2.58 9.66 -3.55
CA VAL A 86 -1.17 10.07 -3.53
C VAL A 86 -0.70 10.29 -4.97
N ILE A 87 -0.49 11.55 -5.32
CA ILE A 87 0.09 11.96 -6.61
C ILE A 87 1.61 11.96 -6.46
N THR A 88 2.25 10.86 -6.86
CA THR A 88 3.70 10.85 -7.08
C THR A 88 3.95 11.26 -8.52
N ASN A 89 4.63 12.39 -8.73
CA ASN A 89 5.03 12.76 -10.07
C ASN A 89 6.35 12.04 -10.39
N ALA A 90 6.33 10.94 -11.14
CA ALA A 90 7.57 10.28 -11.54
C ALA A 90 8.50 11.21 -12.33
N LYS A 91 7.95 12.21 -13.05
CA LYS A 91 8.79 13.28 -13.63
C LYS A 91 9.51 14.11 -12.58
N LEU A 92 8.98 14.31 -11.37
CA LEU A 92 9.75 14.98 -10.32
C LEU A 92 10.93 14.11 -9.85
N VAL A 93 10.73 12.79 -9.74
CA VAL A 93 11.77 11.84 -9.32
C VAL A 93 12.90 11.74 -10.34
N GLU A 94 12.56 11.75 -11.63
CA GLU A 94 13.50 11.70 -12.76
C GLU A 94 14.04 13.10 -13.15
N ASP A 95 13.18 14.00 -13.63
CA ASP A 95 13.55 15.27 -14.27
C ASP A 95 14.02 16.34 -13.27
N VAL A 96 13.52 16.32 -12.04
CA VAL A 96 13.79 17.38 -11.04
C VAL A 96 14.75 16.91 -9.95
N TRP A 97 14.59 15.69 -9.46
CA TRP A 97 15.35 15.16 -8.33
C TRP A 97 16.52 14.27 -8.77
N GLY A 98 16.50 13.71 -9.98
CA GLY A 98 17.62 12.95 -10.55
C GLY A 98 17.97 11.66 -9.80
N ILE A 99 17.05 11.12 -9.01
CA ILE A 99 17.27 9.93 -8.16
C ILE A 99 16.60 8.66 -8.70
N GLY A 100 15.97 8.72 -9.88
CA GLY A 100 15.29 7.59 -10.49
C GLY A 100 15.34 7.59 -12.01
N ILE A 101 15.14 6.41 -12.59
CA ILE A 101 15.02 6.18 -14.03
C ILE A 101 13.61 5.65 -14.27
N THR A 102 12.84 6.27 -15.17
CA THR A 102 11.52 5.75 -15.55
C THR A 102 11.67 4.72 -16.67
N GLY A 103 11.12 3.53 -16.48
CA GLY A 103 11.07 2.49 -17.51
C GLY A 103 10.03 2.80 -18.59
N GLN A 104 10.34 2.51 -19.86
CA GLN A 104 9.37 2.60 -20.95
C GLN A 104 8.29 1.50 -20.82
N ARG A 105 7.02 1.89 -20.89
CA ARG A 105 5.87 0.97 -20.94
C ARG A 105 5.28 0.94 -22.36
N ASN A 106 4.89 -0.25 -22.82
CA ASN A 106 4.20 -0.44 -24.09
C ASN A 106 2.69 -0.09 -23.94
N GLN A 107 2.15 0.61 -24.93
CA GLN A 107 1.00 1.53 -24.82
C GLN A 107 -0.44 0.97 -24.99
N ASN A 108 -0.70 -0.33 -24.90
CA ASN A 108 -1.96 -0.86 -25.46
C ASN A 108 -3.02 -1.37 -24.46
N ASP A 109 -2.97 -1.02 -23.18
CA ASP A 109 -4.03 -1.38 -22.23
C ASP A 109 -4.42 -0.21 -21.31
N LEU A 110 -4.90 0.87 -21.92
CA LEU A 110 -5.35 2.08 -21.21
C LEU A 110 -6.54 1.73 -20.29
N ALA A 111 -6.37 1.91 -18.99
CA ALA A 111 -7.47 1.79 -18.04
C ALA A 111 -8.46 2.96 -18.25
N THR A 112 -9.62 2.66 -18.85
CA THR A 112 -10.66 3.68 -19.09
C THR A 112 -11.37 4.05 -17.78
N LYS A 113 -11.93 5.27 -17.74
CA LYS A 113 -12.77 5.73 -16.64
C LYS A 113 -13.85 4.73 -16.27
N GLU A 114 -14.59 4.17 -17.23
CA GLU A 114 -15.70 3.25 -16.98
C GLU A 114 -15.20 1.97 -16.30
N THR A 115 -14.02 1.50 -16.70
CA THR A 115 -13.40 0.32 -16.08
C THR A 115 -13.00 0.62 -14.64
N ILE A 116 -12.40 1.79 -14.39
CA ILE A 116 -12.00 2.23 -13.06
C ILE A 116 -13.23 2.41 -12.15
N GLU A 117 -14.28 3.10 -12.61
CA GLU A 117 -15.52 3.31 -11.84
C GLU A 117 -16.18 1.98 -11.48
N ARG A 118 -16.25 1.02 -12.42
CA ARG A 118 -16.78 -0.32 -12.15
C ARG A 118 -15.95 -1.04 -11.08
N CYS A 119 -14.63 -0.97 -11.16
CA CYS A 119 -13.74 -1.56 -10.16
C CYS A 119 -13.91 -0.90 -8.78
N LEU A 120 -14.01 0.43 -8.72
CA LEU A 120 -14.23 1.16 -7.48
C LEU A 120 -15.58 0.77 -6.85
N ASN A 121 -16.64 0.72 -7.65
CA ASN A 121 -17.95 0.33 -7.15
C ASN A 121 -17.97 -1.13 -6.66
N GLU A 122 -17.35 -2.06 -7.38
CA GLU A 122 -17.27 -3.47 -6.94
C GLU A 122 -16.41 -3.63 -5.68
N LEU A 123 -15.33 -2.86 -5.54
CA LEU A 123 -14.47 -2.87 -4.36
C LEU A 123 -15.18 -2.32 -3.12
N VAL A 124 -15.97 -1.26 -3.28
CA VAL A 124 -16.62 -0.55 -2.16
C VAL A 124 -17.97 -1.18 -1.80
N ASN A 125 -18.79 -1.49 -2.80
CA ASN A 125 -20.19 -1.90 -2.63
C ASN A 125 -20.46 -3.36 -3.03
N GLY A 126 -19.59 -3.97 -3.84
CA GLY A 126 -19.78 -5.31 -4.41
C GLY A 126 -19.48 -6.46 -3.46
N GLU A 127 -19.98 -7.66 -3.81
CA GLU A 127 -19.72 -8.88 -3.05
C GLU A 127 -18.24 -9.27 -3.09
N LYS A 128 -17.56 -9.03 -4.22
CA LYS A 128 -16.12 -9.28 -4.33
C LYS A 128 -15.33 -8.36 -3.40
N GLY A 129 -15.75 -7.11 -3.23
CA GLY A 129 -15.17 -6.18 -2.26
C GLY A 129 -15.26 -6.70 -0.82
N LYS A 130 -16.42 -7.26 -0.44
CA LYS A 130 -16.62 -7.89 0.88
C LYS A 130 -15.72 -9.10 1.08
N GLU A 131 -15.59 -9.96 0.06
CA GLU A 131 -14.69 -11.12 0.10
C GLU A 131 -13.22 -10.70 0.26
N ILE A 132 -12.77 -9.72 -0.54
CA ILE A 132 -11.42 -9.16 -0.45
C ILE A 132 -11.14 -8.66 0.97
N LYS A 133 -12.08 -7.91 1.56
CA LYS A 133 -11.96 -7.40 2.94
C LYS A 133 -11.81 -8.53 3.96
N MET A 134 -12.60 -9.61 3.82
CA MET A 134 -12.51 -10.78 4.70
C MET A 134 -11.15 -11.48 4.58
N ASN A 135 -10.67 -11.67 3.35
CA ASN A 135 -9.37 -12.27 3.06
C ASN A 135 -8.21 -11.42 3.62
N THR A 136 -8.26 -10.09 3.48
CA THR A 136 -7.27 -9.18 4.06
C THR A 136 -7.21 -9.30 5.59
N ILE A 137 -8.35 -9.40 6.27
CA ILE A 137 -8.39 -9.59 7.73
C ILE A 137 -7.74 -10.93 8.13
N LYS A 138 -8.01 -12.00 7.38
CA LYS A 138 -7.38 -13.31 7.60
C LYS A 138 -5.85 -13.20 7.49
N TRP A 139 -5.34 -12.61 6.41
CA TRP A 139 -3.90 -12.43 6.20
C TRP A 139 -3.26 -11.52 7.25
N LYS A 140 -3.94 -10.43 7.63
CA LYS A 140 -3.49 -9.56 8.73
C LYS A 140 -3.31 -10.35 10.03
N ASN A 141 -4.26 -11.21 10.37
CA ASN A 141 -4.18 -12.01 11.59
C ASN A 141 -3.05 -13.06 11.51
N LEU A 142 -2.81 -13.66 10.34
CA LEU A 142 -1.70 -14.59 10.14
C LEU A 142 -0.34 -13.88 10.25
N ALA A 143 -0.20 -12.71 9.63
CA ALA A 143 0.99 -11.89 9.72
C ALA A 143 1.29 -11.51 11.18
N LYS A 144 0.27 -11.08 11.93
CA LYS A 144 0.42 -10.78 13.36
C LYS A 144 0.90 -12.00 14.15
N LYS A 145 0.29 -13.17 13.95
CA LYS A 145 0.69 -14.42 14.63
C LYS A 145 2.11 -14.88 14.28
N ALA A 146 2.59 -14.55 13.08
CA ALA A 146 3.94 -14.92 12.68
C ALA A 146 4.99 -14.11 13.46
N VAL A 147 4.73 -12.82 13.71
CA VAL A 147 5.69 -11.89 14.32
C VAL A 147 5.52 -11.67 15.82
N GLU A 148 4.37 -12.04 16.40
CA GLU A 148 4.15 -11.92 17.86
C GLU A 148 5.13 -12.81 18.63
N GLU A 149 5.34 -12.51 19.92
CA GLU A 149 6.29 -13.23 20.78
C GLU A 149 6.06 -14.76 20.74
N GLY A 150 7.11 -15.51 20.39
CA GLY A 150 7.05 -16.96 20.22
C GLY A 150 6.43 -17.43 18.89
N GLY A 151 6.08 -16.51 18.01
CA GLY A 151 5.67 -16.75 16.62
C GLY A 151 6.81 -17.31 15.76
N ILE A 152 6.49 -17.77 14.56
CA ILE A 152 7.47 -18.43 13.68
C ILE A 152 8.56 -17.43 13.24
N SER A 153 8.18 -16.21 12.86
CA SER A 153 9.14 -15.21 12.41
C SER A 153 9.94 -14.60 13.55
N ASP A 154 9.34 -14.48 14.75
CA ASP A 154 10.03 -14.07 15.98
C ASP A 154 11.12 -15.09 16.37
N LYS A 155 10.80 -16.39 16.34
CA LYS A 155 11.81 -17.46 16.57
C LYS A 155 12.88 -17.51 15.49
N ASN A 156 12.47 -17.37 14.23
CA ASN A 156 13.39 -17.45 13.10
C ASN A 156 14.40 -16.29 13.09
N ILE A 157 14.02 -15.08 13.54
CA ILE A 157 14.98 -13.97 13.61
C ILE A 157 15.99 -14.19 14.73
N ASP A 158 15.57 -14.75 15.87
CA ASP A 158 16.47 -15.12 16.97
C ASP A 158 17.44 -16.25 16.57
N GLU A 159 17.00 -17.20 15.75
CA GLU A 159 17.88 -18.26 15.21
C GLU A 159 18.82 -17.73 14.12
N PHE A 160 18.42 -16.68 13.40
CA PHE A 160 19.21 -16.09 12.32
C PHE A 160 20.39 -15.24 12.82
N ILE A 161 20.26 -14.59 13.98
CA ILE A 161 21.25 -13.67 14.57
C ILE A 161 22.19 -14.42 15.52
#